data_AF-A0A962ZMW1-F1
#
_entry.id   AF-A0A962ZMW1-F1
#
_cell.length_a   1.000
_cell.length_b   1.000
_cell.length_c   1.000
_cell.angle_alpha   90.00
_cell.angle_beta   90.00
_cell.angle_gamma   90.00
#
_symmetry.space_group_name_H-M   'P 1'
#
loop_
_entity.id
_entity.type
_entity.pdbx_description
1 polymer ?
#
loop_
_entity_poly.entity_id
_entity_poly.type
_entity_poly.pdbx_seq_one_letter_code
_entity_poly.pdbx_strand_id
1 'polypeptide(L)'
;MRIARYGLALLLLLLTAAYSMAFWWPRPPDTTEARVFADSGAHLDYCALPVLDGNGLTARDIPKAYTPPAPACHYSAFPAPVLAHCSEPIAPGFPDLRGLWLAYSERPGHLERIEQCGDRFVITTAGVIHDFHADGTLENGSRDVEGVHNRCMN
;
A
#
# COMPACT_ATOMS: atom_id res chain seq x y z
N MET A 1 27.95 -16.50 -39.07
CA MET A 1 26.86 -15.50 -39.26
C MET A 1 25.47 -15.97 -38.80
N ARG A 2 25.01 -17.20 -39.07
CA ARG A 2 23.66 -17.64 -38.64
C ARG A 2 23.49 -17.75 -37.12
N ILE A 3 24.47 -18.32 -36.42
CA ILE A 3 24.47 -18.46 -34.95
C ILE A 3 24.38 -17.09 -34.25
N ALA A 4 25.12 -16.09 -34.73
CA ALA A 4 25.06 -14.72 -34.20
C ALA A 4 23.69 -14.05 -34.43
N ARG A 5 23.01 -14.36 -35.56
CA ARG A 5 21.65 -13.88 -35.85
C ARG A 5 20.61 -14.49 -34.91
N TYR A 6 20.69 -15.79 -34.64
CA TYR A 6 19.80 -16.47 -33.68
C TYR A 6 20.06 -16.01 -32.24
N GLY A 7 21.32 -15.78 -31.87
CA GLY A 7 21.68 -15.24 -30.56
C GLY A 7 21.14 -13.83 -30.32
N LEU A 8 21.28 -12.93 -31.32
CA LEU A 8 20.71 -11.58 -31.24
C LEU A 8 19.18 -11.61 -31.18
N ALA A 9 18.52 -12.47 -31.97
CA ALA A 9 17.07 -12.60 -31.96
C ALA A 9 16.56 -13.11 -30.59
N LEU A 10 17.22 -14.10 -30.00
CA LEU A 10 16.89 -14.60 -28.67
C LEU A 10 17.08 -13.53 -27.59
N LEU A 11 18.18 -12.76 -27.65
CA LEU A 11 18.43 -11.67 -26.71
C LEU A 11 17.33 -10.61 -26.79
N LEU A 12 16.95 -10.17 -28.00
CA LEU A 12 15.88 -9.21 -28.19
C LEU A 12 14.54 -9.74 -27.66
N LEU A 13 14.24 -11.02 -27.86
CA LEU A 13 13.03 -11.64 -27.35
C LEU A 13 13.00 -11.73 -25.82
N LEU A 14 14.14 -12.01 -25.18
CA LEU A 14 14.25 -12.00 -23.72
C LEU A 14 14.12 -10.59 -23.15
N LEU A 15 14.71 -9.59 -23.80
CA LEU A 15 14.60 -8.18 -23.38
C LEU A 15 13.17 -7.65 -23.53
N THR A 16 12.47 -7.99 -24.62
CA THR A 16 11.06 -7.58 -24.78
C THR A 16 10.15 -8.28 -23.79
N ALA A 17 10.38 -9.57 -23.50
CA ALA A 17 9.63 -10.30 -22.47
C ALA A 17 9.88 -9.72 -21.06
N ALA A 18 11.14 -9.38 -20.74
CA ALA A 18 11.48 -8.74 -19.47
C ALA A 18 10.84 -7.34 -19.37
N TYR A 19 10.85 -6.57 -20.46
CA TYR A 19 10.19 -5.26 -20.53
C TYR A 19 8.68 -5.38 -20.33
N SER A 20 8.00 -6.28 -21.04
CA SER A 20 6.55 -6.46 -20.86
C SER A 20 6.20 -6.95 -19.46
N MET A 21 6.98 -7.85 -18.87
CA MET A 21 6.79 -8.26 -17.46
C MET A 21 7.02 -7.12 -16.47
N ALA A 22 7.91 -6.18 -16.75
CA ALA A 22 8.17 -5.05 -15.85
C ALA A 22 7.06 -3.98 -15.91
N PHE A 23 6.45 -3.76 -17.08
CA PHE A 23 5.56 -2.61 -17.30
C PHE A 23 4.08 -2.98 -17.51
N TRP A 24 3.76 -4.22 -17.88
CA TRP A 24 2.41 -4.70 -18.20
C TRP A 24 1.98 -5.89 -17.33
N TRP A 25 2.66 -6.11 -16.21
CA TRP A 25 2.20 -7.11 -15.25
C TRP A 25 0.99 -6.56 -14.50
N PRO A 26 -0.19 -7.19 -14.65
CA PRO A 26 -1.42 -6.61 -14.15
C PRO A 26 -1.32 -6.43 -12.63
N ARG A 27 -1.78 -5.27 -12.15
CA ARG A 27 -1.99 -5.09 -10.72
C ARG A 27 -2.94 -6.15 -10.15
N PRO A 28 -2.74 -6.57 -8.89
CA PRO A 28 -3.72 -7.37 -8.18
C PRO A 28 -5.10 -6.70 -8.22
N PRO A 29 -6.19 -7.48 -8.22
CA PRO A 29 -7.54 -6.93 -8.08
C PRO A 29 -7.64 -6.03 -6.85
N ASP A 30 -8.29 -4.88 -7.00
CA ASP A 30 -8.54 -3.97 -5.90
C ASP A 30 -9.60 -4.58 -4.96
N THR A 31 -9.17 -4.99 -3.77
CA THR A 31 -10.03 -5.52 -2.71
C THR A 31 -10.38 -4.48 -1.65
N THR A 32 -10.04 -3.20 -1.88
CA THR A 32 -10.30 -2.13 -0.93
C THR A 32 -11.78 -2.02 -0.65
N GLU A 33 -12.15 -1.95 0.63
CA GLU A 33 -13.54 -1.74 1.00
C GLU A 33 -14.03 -0.35 0.56
N ALA A 34 -15.25 -0.29 0.01
CA ALA A 34 -15.83 0.96 -0.50
C ALA A 34 -15.86 2.09 0.55
N ARG A 35 -15.98 1.76 1.84
CA ARG A 35 -15.99 2.73 2.94
C ARG A 35 -14.71 3.59 2.99
N VAL A 36 -13.57 3.02 2.61
CA VAL A 36 -12.25 3.69 2.68
C VAL A 36 -12.25 4.98 1.85
N PHE A 37 -12.95 4.98 0.71
CA PHE A 37 -13.04 6.14 -0.17
C PHE A 37 -14.37 6.90 -0.10
N ALA A 38 -15.40 6.31 0.53
CA ALA A 38 -16.69 6.98 0.72
C ALA A 38 -16.65 8.00 1.88
N ASP A 39 -15.86 7.70 2.92
CA ASP A 39 -15.74 8.52 4.12
C ASP A 39 -14.42 9.33 4.14
N SER A 40 -14.39 10.43 4.90
CA SER A 40 -13.23 11.31 5.00
C SER A 40 -12.43 11.06 6.27
N GLY A 41 -11.14 10.78 6.13
CA GLY A 41 -10.18 10.73 7.23
C GLY A 41 -9.75 12.12 7.72
N ALA A 42 -10.16 13.21 7.07
CA ALA A 42 -9.70 14.56 7.43
C ALA A 42 -10.29 15.08 8.76
N HIS A 43 -11.39 14.50 9.23
CA HIS A 43 -12.13 14.97 10.41
C HIS A 43 -12.06 14.02 11.61
N LEU A 44 -11.10 13.09 11.61
CA LEU A 44 -10.90 12.15 12.70
C LEU A 44 -10.09 12.78 13.82
N ASP A 45 -10.41 12.39 15.06
CA ASP A 45 -9.55 12.66 16.20
C ASP A 45 -8.40 11.64 16.22
N TYR A 46 -7.24 12.05 15.71
CA TYR A 46 -6.05 11.21 15.66
C TYR A 46 -5.34 11.03 17.02
N CYS A 47 -5.77 11.75 18.06
CA CYS A 47 -5.32 11.53 19.42
C CYS A 47 -6.11 10.39 20.09
N ALA A 48 -7.34 10.13 19.63
CA ALA A 48 -8.18 9.03 20.09
C ALA A 48 -7.84 7.74 19.34
N LEU A 49 -6.74 7.09 19.74
CA LEU A 49 -6.30 5.84 19.11
C LEU A 49 -7.35 4.71 19.27
N PRO A 50 -7.52 3.84 18.26
CA PRO A 50 -8.39 2.67 18.36
C PRO A 50 -8.01 1.75 19.52
N VAL A 51 -9.00 1.10 20.13
CA VAL A 51 -8.78 0.09 21.18
C VAL A 51 -8.45 -1.24 20.51
N LEU A 52 -7.31 -1.85 20.88
CA LEU A 52 -6.87 -3.15 20.36
C LEU A 52 -6.94 -4.21 21.47
N ASP A 53 -8.15 -4.57 21.88
CA ASP A 53 -8.45 -5.48 22.99
C ASP A 53 -8.70 -6.94 22.57
N GLY A 54 -8.69 -7.23 21.27
CA GLY A 54 -8.92 -8.54 20.68
C GLY A 54 -10.38 -8.98 20.62
N ASN A 55 -11.36 -8.09 20.89
CA ASN A 55 -12.78 -8.46 20.98
C ASN A 55 -13.57 -8.32 19.65
N GLY A 56 -12.91 -7.92 18.56
CA GLY A 56 -13.49 -7.65 17.25
C GLY A 56 -12.72 -8.31 16.11
N LEU A 57 -12.66 -7.64 14.95
CA LEU A 57 -11.97 -8.17 13.78
C LEU A 57 -10.46 -8.20 13.98
N THR A 58 -9.82 -9.18 13.35
CA THR A 58 -8.36 -9.28 13.21
C THR A 58 -7.89 -8.60 11.94
N ALA A 59 -6.58 -8.35 11.84
CA ALA A 59 -5.99 -7.72 10.67
C ALA A 59 -6.23 -8.51 9.38
N ARG A 60 -6.42 -9.84 9.49
CA ARG A 60 -6.68 -10.74 8.36
C ARG A 60 -8.14 -10.74 7.91
N ASP A 61 -9.06 -10.34 8.78
CA ASP A 61 -10.49 -10.29 8.44
C ASP A 61 -10.83 -9.08 7.56
N ILE A 62 -9.95 -8.08 7.54
CA ILE A 62 -10.09 -6.87 6.75
C ILE A 62 -9.33 -7.06 5.43
N PRO A 63 -9.94 -6.87 4.25
CA PRO A 63 -9.22 -6.98 2.97
C PRO A 63 -8.05 -5.99 2.85
N LYS A 64 -7.05 -6.34 2.03
CA LYS A 64 -5.96 -5.44 1.67
C LYS A 64 -6.51 -4.21 0.93
N ALA A 65 -6.09 -3.03 1.33
CA ALA A 65 -6.37 -1.79 0.64
C ALA A 65 -5.31 -1.49 -0.41
N TYR A 66 -5.73 -0.81 -1.46
CA TYR A 66 -4.92 -0.41 -2.60
C TYR A 66 -5.15 1.06 -2.90
N THR A 67 -4.12 1.71 -3.43
CA THR A 67 -4.28 3.04 -4.01
C THR A 67 -5.24 2.95 -5.22
N PRO A 68 -6.21 3.90 -5.37
CA PRO A 68 -7.14 3.89 -6.49
C PRO A 68 -6.44 3.69 -7.84
N PRO A 69 -7.00 2.86 -8.74
CA PRO A 69 -6.34 2.53 -9.98
C PRO A 69 -6.34 3.68 -11.01
N ALA A 70 -5.76 3.43 -12.18
CA ALA A 70 -5.75 4.38 -13.28
C ALA A 70 -7.20 4.79 -13.65
N PRO A 71 -7.42 6.03 -14.12
CA PRO A 71 -6.42 7.04 -14.50
C PRO A 71 -5.91 7.89 -13.32
N ALA A 72 -6.60 7.91 -12.17
CA ALA A 72 -6.26 8.79 -11.07
C ALA A 72 -4.96 8.38 -10.38
N CYS A 73 -4.75 7.09 -10.10
CA CYS A 73 -3.50 6.61 -9.49
C CYS A 73 -3.13 7.26 -8.15
N HIS A 74 -4.12 7.87 -7.51
CA HIS A 74 -4.04 8.47 -6.20
C HIS A 74 -5.46 8.59 -5.62
N TYR A 75 -5.59 8.72 -4.30
CA TYR A 75 -6.83 9.20 -3.68
C TYR A 75 -6.92 10.73 -3.80
N SER A 76 -8.13 11.26 -3.96
CA SER A 76 -8.36 12.72 -4.10
C SER A 76 -8.59 13.45 -2.76
N ALA A 77 -9.03 12.71 -1.74
CA ALA A 77 -9.24 13.18 -0.39
C ALA A 77 -8.65 12.16 0.60
N PHE A 78 -8.23 12.62 1.77
CA PHE A 78 -7.62 11.74 2.77
C PHE A 78 -8.63 10.64 3.16
N PRO A 79 -8.38 9.36 2.84
CA PRO A 79 -9.38 8.30 2.96
C PRO A 79 -9.68 8.00 4.42
N ALA A 80 -10.82 7.37 4.69
CA ALA A 80 -11.10 6.81 6.01
C ALA A 80 -10.10 5.70 6.39
N PRO A 81 -9.98 5.35 7.68
CA PRO A 81 -8.99 4.37 8.13
C PRO A 81 -9.35 2.98 7.63
N VAL A 82 -8.38 2.29 7.03
CA VAL A 82 -8.52 0.94 6.50
C VAL A 82 -8.75 -0.06 7.63
N LEU A 83 -8.10 0.12 8.77
CA LEU A 83 -8.18 -0.75 9.95
C LEU A 83 -9.18 -0.28 11.01
N ALA A 84 -10.12 0.60 10.66
CA ALA A 84 -11.07 1.22 11.61
C ALA A 84 -11.86 0.23 12.51
N HIS A 85 -12.09 -1.01 12.04
CA HIS A 85 -12.84 -2.04 12.78
C HIS A 85 -11.95 -3.14 13.35
N CYS A 86 -10.64 -2.99 13.23
CA CYS A 86 -9.67 -3.95 13.74
C CYS A 86 -9.44 -3.73 15.23
N SER A 87 -9.33 -4.84 15.97
CA SER A 87 -9.10 -4.83 17.42
C SER A 87 -7.96 -5.77 17.85
N GLU A 88 -7.32 -6.46 16.91
CA GLU A 88 -6.22 -7.36 17.22
C GLU A 88 -5.05 -6.60 17.87
N PRO A 89 -4.59 -7.03 19.06
CA PRO A 89 -3.45 -6.42 19.74
C PRO A 89 -2.23 -6.33 18.83
N ILE A 90 -1.46 -5.24 18.95
CA ILE A 90 -0.19 -5.11 18.21
C ILE A 90 0.70 -6.32 18.52
N ALA A 91 1.25 -6.91 17.46
CA ALA A 91 2.07 -8.10 17.56
C ALA A 91 3.28 -7.88 18.50
N PRO A 92 3.72 -8.91 19.25
CA PRO A 92 4.85 -8.77 20.17
C PRO A 92 6.12 -8.29 19.48
N GLY A 93 6.81 -7.32 20.09
CA GLY A 93 8.08 -6.78 19.58
C GLY A 93 7.93 -5.62 18.59
N PHE A 94 6.69 -5.27 18.21
CA PHE A 94 6.43 -4.10 17.36
C PHE A 94 6.25 -2.83 18.22
N PRO A 95 6.83 -1.70 17.81
CA PRO A 95 6.50 -0.41 18.41
C PRO A 95 5.07 0.01 18.02
N ASP A 96 4.38 0.71 18.91
CA ASP A 96 3.13 1.41 18.58
C ASP A 96 3.49 2.72 17.86
N LEU A 97 3.27 2.73 16.55
CA LEU A 97 3.48 3.83 15.62
C LEU A 97 2.14 4.44 15.16
N ARG A 98 1.00 4.04 15.73
CA ARG A 98 -0.32 4.53 15.30
C ARG A 98 -0.45 6.02 15.49
N GLY A 99 -1.14 6.67 14.55
CA GLY A 99 -1.48 8.08 14.62
C GLY A 99 -1.13 8.83 13.36
N LEU A 100 -1.16 10.16 13.47
CA LEU A 100 -0.85 11.09 12.39
C LEU A 100 0.52 11.71 12.63
N TRP A 101 1.41 11.57 11.66
CA TRP A 101 2.80 12.00 11.69
C TRP A 101 3.02 13.15 10.73
N LEU A 102 3.70 14.21 11.20
CA LEU A 102 4.11 15.34 10.38
C LEU A 102 5.63 15.43 10.38
N ALA A 103 6.24 15.36 9.21
CA ALA A 103 7.67 15.52 9.07
C ALA A 103 8.12 16.96 9.38
N TYR A 104 9.15 17.11 10.21
CA TYR A 104 9.63 18.41 10.67
C TYR A 104 10.88 18.93 9.93
N SER A 105 11.71 18.05 9.34
CA SER A 105 13.03 18.42 8.79
C SER A 105 13.23 18.07 7.32
N GLU A 106 13.19 16.78 6.95
CA GLU A 106 13.61 16.34 5.61
C GLU A 106 12.56 16.60 4.52
N ARG A 107 11.28 16.47 4.89
CA ARG A 107 10.13 16.75 4.00
C ARG A 107 9.09 17.59 4.74
N PRO A 108 9.37 18.86 5.07
CA PRO A 108 8.44 19.68 5.83
C PRO A 108 7.05 19.72 5.19
N GLY A 109 6.01 19.43 5.99
CA GLY A 109 4.64 19.35 5.50
C GLY A 109 4.20 17.96 5.02
N HIS A 110 5.11 16.98 4.95
CA HIS A 110 4.77 15.59 4.65
C HIS A 110 3.99 14.97 5.81
N LEU A 111 2.76 14.54 5.53
CA LEU A 111 1.80 14.02 6.49
C LEU A 111 1.56 12.54 6.22
N GLU A 112 1.67 11.69 7.25
CA GLU A 112 1.40 10.26 7.15
C GLU A 112 0.43 9.83 8.24
N ARG A 113 -0.61 9.08 7.89
CA ARG A 113 -1.35 8.31 8.88
C ARG A 113 -0.81 6.90 8.90
N ILE A 114 -0.45 6.42 10.10
CA ILE A 114 -0.08 5.03 10.34
C ILE A 114 -1.19 4.36 11.13
N GLU A 115 -1.71 3.26 10.60
CA GLU A 115 -2.65 2.36 11.25
C GLU A 115 -1.93 1.03 11.53
N GLN A 116 -2.15 0.45 12.71
CA GLN A 116 -1.59 -0.85 13.08
C GLN A 116 -2.64 -1.70 13.77
N CYS A 117 -2.63 -2.99 13.45
CA CYS A 117 -3.42 -4.02 14.10
C CYS A 117 -2.74 -5.38 13.86
N GLY A 118 -2.51 -6.16 14.90
CA GLY A 118 -1.64 -7.35 14.78
C GLY A 118 -0.24 -6.98 14.26
N ASP A 119 0.20 -7.66 13.20
CA ASP A 119 1.44 -7.40 12.47
C ASP A 119 1.24 -6.56 11.19
N ARG A 120 0.02 -6.05 10.95
CA ARG A 120 -0.34 -5.28 9.76
C ARG A 120 -0.14 -3.79 9.96
N PHE A 121 0.38 -3.15 8.92
CA PHE A 121 0.57 -1.71 8.81
C PHE A 121 -0.18 -1.18 7.61
N VAL A 122 -0.87 -0.06 7.81
CA VAL A 122 -1.39 0.76 6.71
C VAL A 122 -0.86 2.16 6.86
N ILE A 123 -0.08 2.61 5.87
CA ILE A 123 0.49 3.96 5.82
C ILE A 123 -0.19 4.71 4.68
N THR A 124 -0.95 5.74 5.04
CA THR A 124 -1.65 6.61 4.08
C THR A 124 -0.96 7.96 4.01
N THR A 125 -0.41 8.30 2.85
CA THR A 125 0.30 9.56 2.64
C THR A 125 0.34 9.95 1.18
N ALA A 126 0.49 11.26 0.87
CA ALA A 126 0.82 11.76 -0.47
C ALA A 126 -0.02 11.20 -1.64
N GLY A 127 -1.29 10.84 -1.39
CA GLY A 127 -2.18 10.29 -2.41
C GLY A 127 -2.13 8.77 -2.55
N VAL A 128 -1.30 8.07 -1.77
CA VAL A 128 -1.10 6.61 -1.83
C VAL A 128 -1.38 5.91 -0.50
N ILE A 129 -1.71 4.62 -0.60
CA ILE A 129 -1.91 3.70 0.51
C ILE A 129 -0.88 2.58 0.39
N HIS A 130 -0.04 2.44 1.42
CA HIS A 130 0.90 1.33 1.61
C HIS A 130 0.31 0.38 2.64
N ASP A 131 -0.06 -0.83 2.23
CA ASP A 131 -0.73 -1.81 3.08
C ASP A 131 0.04 -3.15 3.05
N PHE A 132 0.51 -3.61 4.21
CA PHE A 132 1.34 -4.81 4.31
C PHE A 132 1.32 -5.43 5.70
N HIS A 133 1.68 -6.72 5.76
CA HIS A 133 2.06 -7.38 7.01
C HIS A 133 3.58 -7.38 7.15
N ALA A 134 4.06 -7.14 8.36
CA ALA A 134 5.46 -7.18 8.71
C ALA A 134 5.89 -8.59 9.18
N ASP A 135 5.49 -9.62 8.42
CA ASP A 135 5.70 -11.05 8.74
C ASP A 135 6.93 -11.66 8.04
N GLY A 136 7.64 -10.87 7.24
CA GLY A 136 8.82 -11.30 6.49
C GLY A 136 8.51 -12.06 5.19
N THR A 137 7.24 -12.16 4.79
CA THR A 137 6.83 -12.83 3.55
C THR A 137 6.74 -11.85 2.38
N LEU A 138 6.98 -12.36 1.16
CA LEU A 138 6.77 -11.58 -0.06
C LEU A 138 5.28 -11.40 -0.39
N GLU A 139 4.47 -12.40 -0.05
CA GLU A 139 3.04 -12.44 -0.36
C GLU A 139 2.27 -11.32 0.36
N ASN A 140 2.56 -11.11 1.66
CA ASN A 140 1.90 -10.09 2.46
C ASN A 140 2.62 -8.74 2.48
N GLY A 141 3.76 -8.64 1.79
CA GLY A 141 4.54 -7.41 1.68
C GLY A 141 3.83 -6.30 0.89
N SER A 142 4.37 -5.09 0.94
CA SER A 142 3.95 -4.01 0.06
C SER A 142 4.66 -4.12 -1.29
N ARG A 143 3.91 -4.09 -2.39
CA ARG A 143 4.46 -3.99 -3.75
C ARG A 143 4.27 -2.56 -4.24
N ASP A 144 4.98 -1.65 -3.61
CA ASP A 144 4.97 -0.25 -4.01
C ASP A 144 5.89 -0.05 -5.21
N VAL A 145 5.30 0.39 -6.32
CA VAL A 145 6.04 0.84 -7.49
C VAL A 145 5.83 2.34 -7.59
N GLU A 146 6.89 3.12 -7.39
CA GLU A 146 6.83 4.54 -7.68
C GLU A 146 6.61 4.71 -9.18
N GLY A 147 5.42 5.18 -9.55
CA GLY A 147 5.12 5.51 -10.94
C GLY A 147 5.98 6.69 -11.39
N VAL A 148 6.51 6.63 -12.60
CA VAL A 148 7.13 7.81 -13.22
C VAL A 148 6.00 8.82 -13.48
N HIS A 149 5.89 9.86 -12.65
CA HIS A 149 4.95 10.98 -12.79
C HIS A 149 3.48 10.60 -13.04
N ASN A 150 2.65 10.60 -11.98
CA ASN A 150 1.18 10.55 -12.05
C ASN A 150 0.59 9.42 -12.93
N ARG A 151 1.35 8.34 -13.15
CA ARG A 151 0.92 7.16 -13.90
C ARG A 151 1.37 5.94 -13.14
N CYS A 152 0.42 5.20 -12.56
CA CYS A 152 0.70 3.84 -12.16
C CYS A 152 1.07 3.04 -13.42
N MET A 153 2.00 2.11 -13.29
CA MET A 153 2.11 1.03 -14.26
C MET A 153 0.83 0.18 -14.16
N ASN A 154 0.30 -0.26 -15.31
CA ASN A 154 -0.90 -1.08 -15.39
C ASN A 154 -0.62 -2.52 -15.00
#